data_AF-A0A7C5CJ73-F1
#
_entry.id   AF-A0A7C5CJ73-F1
#
_cell.length_a   1.000
_cell.length_b   1.000
_cell.length_c   1.000
_cell.angle_alpha   90.00
_cell.angle_beta   90.00
_cell.angle_gamma   90.00
#
_symmetry.space_group_name_H-M   'P 1'
#
loop_
_entity.id
_entity.type
_entity.pdbx_description
1 polymer ?
#
loop_
_entity_poly.entity_id
_entity_poly.type
_entity_poly.pdbx_seq_one_letter_code
_entity_poly.pdbx_strand_id
1 'polypeptide(L)'
;MSHWTQCRVDIKNPNIEVLKNALSVIAKELNSKVVENFLVEGWGYSKKCTFAIPLNLPYGNGYGVLIENGQIKIYVDDHGAPLSSEEFAQKLTQYYV
;
A
#
# COMPACT_ATOMS: atom_id res chain seq x y z
N MET A 1 -2.71 7.22 20.81
CA MET A 1 -3.39 6.14 20.08
C MET A 1 -2.68 5.99 18.75
N SER A 2 -1.97 4.88 18.55
CA SER A 2 -1.17 4.66 17.35
C SER A 2 -2.10 4.33 16.18
N HIS A 3 -2.19 5.20 15.16
CA HIS A 3 -3.02 5.00 13.96
C HIS A 3 -2.27 4.22 12.87
N TRP A 4 -1.60 3.13 13.27
CA TRP A 4 -1.08 2.17 12.33
C TRP A 4 -2.22 1.26 11.89
N THR A 5 -2.85 1.59 10.77
CA THR A 5 -3.96 0.82 10.25
C THR A 5 -3.46 -0.24 9.29
N GLN A 6 -3.91 -1.47 9.49
CA GLN A 6 -3.64 -2.58 8.58
C GLN A 6 -4.94 -2.92 7.86
N CYS A 7 -5.02 -2.63 6.57
CA CYS A 7 -6.15 -3.07 5.76
C CYS A 7 -5.79 -4.38 5.06
N ARG A 8 -6.72 -5.34 5.08
CA ARG A 8 -6.55 -6.65 4.44
C ARG A 8 -7.43 -6.70 3.21
N VAL A 9 -6.85 -7.09 2.08
CA VAL A 9 -7.58 -7.33 0.85
C VAL A 9 -7.49 -8.82 0.53
N ASP A 10 -8.62 -9.51 0.64
CA ASP A 10 -8.77 -10.93 0.28
C ASP A 10 -8.89 -11.08 -1.24
N ILE A 11 -7.77 -10.88 -1.94
CA ILE A 11 -7.66 -11.21 -3.37
C ILE A 11 -7.18 -12.66 -3.46
N LYS A 12 -8.08 -13.60 -3.82
CA LYS A 12 -7.67 -14.99 -4.11
C LYS A 12 -6.85 -15.02 -5.40
N ASN A 13 -5.56 -15.35 -5.30
CA ASN A 13 -4.62 -15.53 -6.41
C ASN A 13 -4.24 -14.22 -7.14
N PRO A 14 -3.50 -13.30 -6.48
CA PRO A 14 -3.09 -12.05 -7.09
C PRO A 14 -2.11 -12.28 -8.24
N ASN A 15 -2.53 -11.99 -9.48
CA ASN A 15 -1.63 -11.89 -10.61
C ASN A 15 -0.73 -10.67 -10.39
N ILE A 16 0.55 -10.93 -10.18
CA ILE A 16 1.56 -9.92 -9.85
C ILE A 16 1.64 -8.84 -10.93
N GLU A 17 1.43 -9.20 -12.21
CA GLU A 17 1.45 -8.23 -13.32
C GLU A 17 0.28 -7.26 -13.25
N VAL A 18 -0.93 -7.76 -13.00
CA VAL A 18 -2.15 -6.95 -12.86
C VAL A 18 -2.04 -6.07 -11.62
N LEU A 19 -1.56 -6.63 -10.50
CA LEU A 19 -1.32 -5.89 -9.27
C LEU A 19 -0.32 -4.74 -9.49
N LYS A 20 0.79 -5.01 -10.17
CA LYS A 20 1.82 -4.01 -10.47
C LYS A 20 1.28 -2.90 -11.38
N ASN A 21 0.43 -3.25 -12.36
CA ASN A 21 -0.25 -2.27 -13.20
C ASN A 21 -1.21 -1.40 -12.38
N ALA A 22 -2.07 -2.00 -11.55
CA ALA A 22 -2.98 -1.28 -10.66
C ALA A 22 -2.22 -0.34 -9.71
N LEU A 23 -1.16 -0.84 -9.07
CA LEU A 23 -0.28 -0.02 -8.22
C LEU A 23 0.42 1.09 -9.00
N SER A 24 0.80 0.86 -10.26
CA SER A 24 1.40 1.89 -11.10
C SER A 24 0.41 3.00 -11.43
N VAL A 25 -0.86 2.68 -11.68
CA VAL A 25 -1.92 3.67 -11.87
C VAL A 25 -2.11 4.51 -10.60
N ILE A 26 -2.26 3.86 -9.45
CA ILE A 26 -2.41 4.55 -8.16
C ILE A 26 -1.17 5.41 -7.85
N ALA A 27 0.03 4.88 -8.10
CA ALA A 27 1.27 5.62 -7.90
C ALA A 27 1.31 6.89 -8.76
N LYS A 28 0.88 6.81 -10.02
CA LYS A 28 0.77 7.98 -10.90
C LYS A 28 -0.23 9.01 -10.40
N GLU A 29 -1.40 8.59 -9.91
CA GLU A 29 -2.38 9.50 -9.28
C GLU A 29 -1.76 10.24 -8.09
N LEU A 30 -0.97 9.52 -7.29
CA LEU A 30 -0.29 10.04 -6.11
C LEU A 30 1.03 10.76 -6.45
N ASN A 31 1.33 11.00 -7.72
CA ASN A 31 2.58 11.60 -8.20
C ASN A 31 3.84 10.90 -7.68
N SER A 32 3.79 9.58 -7.59
CA SER A 32 4.87 8.71 -7.13
C SER A 32 5.10 7.52 -8.07
N LYS A 33 5.96 6.59 -7.66
CA LYS A 33 6.39 5.40 -8.41
C LYS A 33 6.25 4.15 -7.55
N VAL A 34 6.00 3.01 -8.18
CA VAL A 34 6.03 1.72 -7.46
C VAL A 34 7.49 1.29 -7.31
N VAL A 35 7.86 0.95 -6.08
CA VAL A 35 9.16 0.39 -5.73
C VAL A 35 8.97 -1.01 -5.14
N GLU A 36 9.98 -1.85 -5.31
CA GLU A 36 9.97 -3.23 -4.80
C GLU A 36 10.87 -3.33 -3.57
N ASN A 37 10.56 -4.27 -2.65
CA ASN A 37 11.35 -4.54 -1.46
C ASN A 37 11.63 -3.30 -0.58
N PHE A 38 10.61 -2.47 -0.39
CA PHE A 38 10.74 -1.20 0.32
C PHE A 38 10.30 -1.32 1.78
N LEU A 39 11.00 -0.59 2.65
CA LEU A 39 10.67 -0.50 4.07
C LEU A 39 9.66 0.63 4.24
N VAL A 40 8.41 0.29 4.53
CA VAL A 40 7.40 1.29 4.87
C VAL A 40 7.46 1.56 6.36
N GLU A 41 7.56 2.83 6.71
CA GLU A 41 7.70 3.36 8.06
C GLU A 41 6.49 4.25 8.36
N GLY A 42 6.01 4.15 9.60
CA GLY A 42 4.97 5.00 10.18
C GLY A 42 5.37 5.41 11.59
N TRP A 43 4.41 5.91 12.38
CA TRP A 43 4.67 6.37 13.75
C TRP A 43 5.08 5.25 14.72
N GLY A 44 6.38 4.90 14.72
CA GLY A 44 6.98 3.87 15.59
C GLY A 44 6.85 2.44 15.07
N TYR A 45 6.38 2.25 13.83
CA TYR A 45 6.27 0.94 13.18
C TYR A 45 6.98 0.96 11.83
N SER A 46 7.66 -0.12 11.49
CA SER A 46 8.23 -0.31 10.16
C SER A 46 7.98 -1.73 9.68
N LYS A 47 7.68 -1.87 8.39
CA LYS A 47 7.39 -3.15 7.75
C LYS A 47 7.99 -3.19 6.36
N LYS A 48 8.80 -4.22 6.10
CA LYS A 48 9.30 -4.51 4.77
C LYS A 48 8.18 -5.12 3.93
N CYS A 49 7.84 -4.45 2.83
CA CYS A 49 6.77 -4.84 1.93
C CYS A 49 7.34 -5.30 0.58
N THR A 50 6.61 -6.17 -0.12
CA THR A 50 7.00 -6.66 -1.44
C THR A 50 6.98 -5.52 -2.46
N PHE A 51 5.92 -4.72 -2.44
CA PHE A 51 5.77 -3.50 -3.22
C PHE A 51 5.48 -2.33 -2.28
N ALA A 52 5.87 -1.12 -2.68
CA ALA A 52 5.44 0.09 -2.00
C ALA A 52 5.32 1.25 -2.98
N ILE A 53 4.60 2.28 -2.55
CA ILE A 53 4.49 3.57 -3.22
C ILE A 53 5.03 4.60 -2.23
N PRO A 54 6.30 5.03 -2.38
CA PRO A 54 6.94 5.91 -1.42
C PRO A 54 6.34 7.31 -1.57
N LEU A 55 5.89 7.89 -0.47
CA LEU A 55 5.33 9.24 -0.45
C LEU A 55 5.92 9.99 0.72
N ASN A 56 6.04 11.30 0.55
CA ASN A 56 6.47 12.15 1.64
C ASN A 56 5.26 12.47 2.51
N LEU A 57 4.96 11.60 3.48
CA LEU A 57 3.86 11.80 4.42
C LEU A 57 4.40 12.36 5.74
N PRO A 58 3.62 13.18 6.47
CA PRO A 58 4.04 13.75 7.76
C PRO A 58 4.45 12.71 8.82
N TYR A 59 3.86 11.53 8.76
CA TYR A 59 3.99 10.49 9.79
C TYR A 59 4.44 9.14 9.23
N GLY A 60 4.75 9.07 7.93
CA GLY A 60 5.20 7.85 7.29
C GLY A 60 5.87 8.12 5.95
N ASN A 61 6.30 7.06 5.28
CA ASN A 61 7.09 7.18 4.06
C ASN A 61 6.39 6.58 2.82
N GLY A 62 5.10 6.21 2.92
CA GLY A 62 4.31 5.74 1.78
C GLY A 62 3.28 4.66 2.11
N TYR A 63 2.76 4.03 1.05
CA TYR A 63 1.88 2.86 1.13
C TYR A 63 2.67 1.59 0.84
N GLY A 64 2.58 0.61 1.73
CA GLY A 64 3.22 -0.69 1.62
C GLY A 64 2.21 -1.76 1.24
N VAL A 65 2.60 -2.65 0.32
CA VAL A 65 1.82 -3.78 -0.12
C VAL A 65 2.63 -5.05 0.07
N LEU A 66 2.17 -5.89 0.98
CA LEU A 66 2.78 -7.17 1.32
C LEU A 66 1.89 -8.29 0.81
N ILE A 67 2.47 -9.21 0.05
CA ILE A 67 1.79 -10.41 -0.43
C ILE A 67 2.22 -11.58 0.46
N GLU A 68 1.31 -12.11 1.26
CA GLU A 68 1.56 -13.27 2.13
C GLU A 68 0.46 -14.32 1.93
N ASN A 69 0.83 -15.57 1.64
CA ASN A 69 -0.10 -16.70 1.46
C ASN A 69 -1.20 -16.43 0.42
N GLY A 70 -0.89 -15.66 -0.63
CA GLY A 70 -1.86 -15.26 -1.64
C GLY A 70 -2.86 -14.20 -1.17
N GLN A 71 -2.65 -13.58 0.00
CA GLN A 71 -3.41 -12.42 0.48
C GLN A 71 -2.58 -11.15 0.34
N ILE A 72 -3.26 -10.04 0.05
CA ILE A 72 -2.63 -8.72 -0.03
C ILE A 72 -2.92 -7.95 1.27
N LYS A 73 -1.85 -7.55 1.95
CA LYS A 73 -1.91 -6.72 3.16
C LYS A 73 -1.36 -5.34 2.83
N ILE A 74 -2.08 -4.31 3.26
CA ILE A 74 -1.73 -2.92 3.00
C ILE A 74 -1.35 -2.26 4.33
N TYR A 75 -0.21 -1.56 4.30
CA TYR A 75 0.38 -0.87 5.43
C TYR A 75 0.54 0.61 5.09
N VAL A 76 -0.08 1.49 5.86
CA VAL A 76 0.09 2.94 5.74
C VAL A 76 -0.19 3.60 7.09
N ASP A 77 0.44 4.76 7.30
CA ASP A 77 0.10 5.67 8.39
C ASP A 77 -0.97 6.66 7.91
N ASP A 78 -2.23 6.43 8.30
CA ASP A 78 -3.40 7.17 7.80
C ASP A 78 -3.42 8.64 8.26
N HIS A 79 -2.72 9.01 9.34
CA HIS A 79 -2.86 10.32 9.98
C HIS A 79 -2.23 11.47 9.17
N GLY A 80 -1.46 11.14 8.13
CA GLY A 80 -0.88 12.11 7.21
C GLY A 80 -0.98 11.69 5.74
N ALA A 81 -1.69 10.60 5.46
CA ALA A 81 -1.84 10.06 4.11
C ALA A 81 -3.00 10.75 3.37
N PRO A 82 -2.87 10.97 2.05
CA PRO A 82 -3.98 11.49 1.23
C PRO A 82 -5.15 10.51 1.07
N LEU A 83 -4.91 9.21 1.33
CA LEU A 83 -5.91 8.14 1.33
C LEU A 83 -5.69 7.31 2.58
N SER A 84 -6.78 6.88 3.19
CA SER A 84 -6.73 5.85 4.22
C SER A 84 -6.35 4.49 3.64
N SER A 85 -5.85 3.59 4.48
CA SER A 85 -5.56 2.19 4.14
C SER A 85 -6.77 1.48 3.49
N GLU A 86 -7.99 1.80 3.91
CA GLU A 86 -9.24 1.27 3.36
C GLU A 86 -9.56 1.86 1.97
N GLU A 87 -9.43 3.17 1.78
CA GLU A 87 -9.63 3.80 0.46
C GLU A 87 -8.60 3.32 -0.55
N PHE A 88 -7.35 3.14 -0.11
CA PHE A 88 -6.31 2.56 -0.93
C PHE A 88 -6.63 1.11 -1.31
N ALA A 89 -7.10 0.30 -0.36
CA ALA A 89 -7.56 -1.06 -0.62
C ALA A 89 -8.72 -1.12 -1.62
N GLN A 90 -9.69 -0.20 -1.49
CA GLN A 90 -10.81 -0.10 -2.43
C GLN A 90 -10.35 0.29 -3.83
N LYS A 91 -9.48 1.30 -3.97
CA LYS A 91 -8.88 1.67 -5.27
C LYS A 91 -8.10 0.52 -5.88
N LEU A 92 -7.28 -0.16 -5.08
CA LEU A 92 -6.51 -1.32 -5.54
C LEU A 92 -7.44 -2.42 -6.06
N THR A 93 -8.55 -2.67 -5.37
CA THR A 93 -9.56 -3.65 -5.79
C THR A 93 -10.25 -3.20 -7.08
N GLN A 94 -10.62 -1.92 -7.20
CA GLN A 94 -11.25 -1.37 -8.41
C GLN A 94 -10.37 -1.48 -9.65
N TYR A 95 -9.05 -1.29 -9.52
CA TYR A 95 -8.11 -1.42 -10.63
C TYR A 95 -7.67 -2.86 -10.92
N TYR A 96 -7.92 -3.79 -9.99
CA TYR A 96 -7.54 -5.19 -10.13
C TYR A 96 -8.66 -6.07 -10.75
N VAL A 97 -9.91 -5.61 -10.71
CA VAL A 97 -11.10 -6.30 -11.25
C VAL A 97 -11.29 -6.05 -12.74
#